data_AF-A0A1C6HS66-F1
#
_entry.id   AF-A0A1C6HS66-F1
#
_cell.length_a   1.000
_cell.length_b   1.000
_cell.length_c   1.000
_cell.angle_alpha   90.00
_cell.angle_beta   90.00
_cell.angle_gamma   90.00
#
_symmetry.space_group_name_H-M   'P 1'
#
loop_
_entity.id
_entity.type
_entity.pdbx_description
1 polymer ?
#
loop_
_entity_poly.entity_id
_entity_poly.type
_entity_poly.pdbx_seq_one_letter_code
_entity_poly.pdbx_strand_id
1 'polypeptide(L)'
;MAQIKITPEELRDASNFLMQRLETINSEVASLHSKIEEVTNNWEGASRSSFVETFESDMYPILRDTLPQVVEGISGQLDGAADAIEQADEEVAKAFKG
;
A
#
# COMPACT_ATOMS: atom_id res chain seq x y z
N MET A 1 -1.03 -26.66 16.90
CA MET A 1 -0.21 -25.79 16.04
C MET A 1 -1.12 -25.38 14.88
N ALA A 2 -1.37 -24.08 14.70
CA ALA A 2 -2.24 -23.62 13.63
C ALA A 2 -1.60 -24.00 12.29
N GLN A 3 -2.21 -24.94 11.57
CA GLN A 3 -1.79 -25.29 10.22
C GLN A 3 -2.18 -24.11 9.35
N ILE A 4 -1.21 -23.24 9.04
CA ILE A 4 -1.40 -22.16 8.08
C ILE A 4 -1.71 -22.85 6.75
N LYS A 5 -2.97 -22.78 6.32
CA LYS A 5 -3.46 -23.33 5.04
C LYS A 5 -3.43 -22.26 3.95
N ILE A 6 -2.45 -21.38 3.98
CA ILE A 6 -2.26 -20.39 2.93
C ILE A 6 -1.08 -20.85 2.08
N THR A 7 -1.26 -20.83 0.77
CA THR A 7 -0.23 -21.18 -0.20
C THR A 7 0.65 -19.97 -0.52
N PRO A 8 1.89 -20.19 -1.00
CA PRO A 8 2.73 -19.10 -1.50
C PRO A 8 2.02 -18.24 -2.56
N GLU A 9 1.30 -18.87 -3.48
CA GLU A 9 0.55 -18.18 -4.53
C GLU A 9 -0.55 -17.28 -3.95
N GLU A 10 -1.31 -17.73 -2.95
CA GLU A 10 -2.32 -16.89 -2.28
C GLU A 10 -1.69 -15.67 -1.59
N LEU A 11 -0.46 -15.79 -1.07
CA LEU A 11 0.27 -14.66 -0.48
C LEU A 11 0.73 -13.67 -1.55
N ARG A 12 1.26 -14.16 -2.68
CA ARG A 12 1.65 -13.31 -3.83
C ARG A 12 0.44 -12.61 -4.43
N ASP A 13 -0.69 -13.30 -4.56
CA ASP A 13 -1.95 -12.72 -5.03
C ASP A 13 -2.43 -11.60 -4.11
N ALA A 14 -2.34 -11.80 -2.79
CA ALA A 14 -2.66 -10.77 -1.82
C ALA A 14 -1.70 -9.56 -1.92
N SER A 15 -0.39 -9.80 -2.06
CA SER A 15 0.62 -8.76 -2.28
C SER A 15 0.30 -7.92 -3.53
N ASN A 16 0.07 -8.60 -4.66
CA ASN A 16 -0.29 -7.97 -5.93
C ASN A 16 -1.58 -7.16 -5.83
N PHE A 17 -2.61 -7.68 -5.15
CA PHE A 17 -3.86 -6.97 -4.93
C PHE A 17 -3.63 -5.66 -4.16
N LEU A 18 -2.86 -5.70 -3.07
CA LEU A 18 -2.53 -4.51 -2.28
C LEU A 18 -1.83 -3.45 -3.13
N MET A 19 -0.84 -3.84 -3.94
CA MET A 19 -0.12 -2.92 -4.82
C MET A 19 -1.02 -2.30 -5.89
N GLN A 20 -1.89 -3.08 -6.53
CA GLN A 20 -2.86 -2.56 -7.50
C GLN A 20 -3.86 -1.58 -6.86
N ARG A 21 -4.29 -1.84 -5.61
CA ARG A 21 -5.17 -0.91 -4.89
C ARG A 21 -4.42 0.35 -4.49
N LEU A 22 -3.15 0.24 -4.12
CA LEU A 22 -2.31 1.39 -3.81
C LEU A 22 -2.15 2.33 -5.01
N GLU A 23 -1.91 1.79 -6.21
CA GLU A 23 -1.87 2.60 -7.44
C GLU A 23 -3.17 3.37 -7.66
N THR A 24 -4.31 2.71 -7.45
CA THR A 24 -5.63 3.34 -7.55
C THR A 24 -5.76 4.47 -6.53
N ILE A 25 -5.39 4.21 -5.27
CA ILE A 25 -5.44 5.21 -4.20
C ILE A 25 -4.55 6.41 -4.54
N ASN A 26 -3.32 6.19 -5.01
CA ASN A 26 -2.41 7.27 -5.38
C ASN A 26 -2.99 8.17 -6.48
N SER A 27 -3.68 7.58 -7.47
CA SER A 27 -4.39 8.33 -8.51
C SER A 27 -5.55 9.17 -7.94
N GLU A 28 -6.33 8.60 -7.02
CA GLU A 28 -7.42 9.32 -6.36
C GLU A 28 -6.88 10.46 -5.47
N VAL A 29 -5.81 10.22 -4.73
CA VAL A 29 -5.14 11.24 -3.89
C VAL A 29 -4.62 12.40 -4.74
N ALA A 30 -4.00 12.12 -5.89
CA ALA A 30 -3.58 13.15 -6.84
C ALA A 30 -4.77 13.95 -7.41
N SER A 31 -5.89 13.28 -7.67
CA SER A 31 -7.12 13.91 -8.16
C SER A 31 -7.76 14.83 -7.09
N LEU A 32 -7.78 14.38 -5.84
CA LEU A 32 -8.23 15.18 -4.69
C LEU A 32 -7.36 16.43 -4.51
N HIS A 33 -6.03 16.26 -4.56
CA HIS A 33 -5.07 17.36 -4.45
C HIS A 33 -5.29 18.40 -5.54
N SER A 34 -5.36 17.96 -6.81
CA SER A 34 -5.63 18.84 -7.95
C SER A 34 -6.95 19.62 -7.79
N LYS A 35 -8.00 18.96 -7.28
CA LYS A 35 -9.30 19.62 -7.10
C LYS A 35 -9.25 20.67 -5.98
N ILE A 36 -8.50 20.40 -4.92
CA ILE A 36 -8.33 21.35 -3.83
C ILE A 36 -7.49 22.54 -4.26
N GLU A 37 -6.43 22.34 -5.04
CA GLU A 37 -5.69 23.45 -5.68
C GLU A 37 -6.60 24.30 -6.57
N GLU A 38 -7.45 23.69 -7.41
CA GLU A 38 -8.41 24.42 -8.25
C GLU A 38 -9.37 25.27 -7.42
N VAL A 39 -9.99 24.69 -6.39
CA VAL A 39 -10.95 25.41 -5.53
C VAL A 39 -10.27 26.54 -4.78
N THR A 40 -9.05 26.31 -4.29
CA THR A 40 -8.35 27.27 -3.45
C THR A 40 -7.75 28.41 -4.26
N ASN A 41 -7.32 28.16 -5.51
CA ASN A 41 -6.91 29.22 -6.43
C ASN A 41 -8.05 30.17 -6.80
N ASN A 42 -9.29 29.66 -6.87
CA ASN A 42 -10.48 30.45 -7.18
C ASN A 42 -11.11 31.16 -5.96
N TRP A 43 -10.64 30.86 -4.74
CA TRP A 43 -11.19 31.41 -3.51
C TRP A 43 -10.26 32.51 -2.95
N GLU A 44 -10.71 33.76 -2.93
CA GLU A 44 -10.04 34.87 -2.23
C GLU A 44 -10.52 34.99 -0.78
N GLY A 45 -9.61 35.08 0.20
CA GLY A 45 -9.94 35.40 1.60
C GLY A 45 -9.21 34.57 2.67
N ALA A 46 -9.25 35.02 3.92
CA ALA A 46 -8.49 34.41 5.04
C ALA A 46 -8.97 33.01 5.45
N SER A 47 -10.25 32.67 5.23
CA SER A 47 -10.83 31.34 5.50
C SER A 47 -10.33 30.24 4.55
N ARG A 48 -9.66 30.62 3.45
CA ARG A 48 -8.91 29.70 2.58
C ARG A 48 -7.72 29.07 3.31
N SER A 49 -7.06 29.83 4.19
CA SER A 49 -5.77 29.42 4.77
C SER A 49 -5.89 28.18 5.62
N SER A 50 -6.85 28.13 6.55
CA SER A 50 -6.98 26.99 7.49
C SER A 50 -7.42 25.71 6.79
N PHE A 51 -8.32 25.81 5.79
CA PHE A 51 -8.78 24.63 5.05
C PHE A 51 -7.66 24.03 4.18
N VAL A 52 -6.92 24.90 3.46
CA VAL A 52 -5.74 24.49 2.70
C VAL A 52 -4.69 23.88 3.62
N GLU A 53 -4.42 24.53 4.75
CA GLU A 53 -3.40 24.09 5.71
C GLU A 53 -3.69 22.69 6.24
N THR A 54 -4.93 22.40 6.66
CA THR A 54 -5.31 21.05 7.12
C THR A 54 -5.14 20.00 6.02
N PHE A 55 -5.54 20.32 4.79
CA PHE A 55 -5.39 19.37 3.69
C PHE A 55 -3.92 19.14 3.33
N GLU A 56 -3.16 20.19 3.06
CA GLU A 56 -1.76 20.13 2.60
C GLU A 56 -0.80 19.65 3.68
N SER A 57 -1.03 20.02 4.94
CA SER A 57 -0.09 19.77 6.04
C SER A 57 -0.43 18.50 6.81
N ASP A 58 -1.71 18.20 7.01
CA ASP A 58 -2.11 17.06 7.85
C ASP A 58 -2.49 15.85 7.00
N MET A 59 -3.37 16.03 6.01
CA MET A 59 -3.97 14.89 5.31
C MET A 59 -3.13 14.40 4.13
N TYR A 60 -2.67 15.30 3.27
CA TYR A 60 -1.97 14.95 2.04
C TYR A 60 -0.67 14.16 2.28
N PRO A 61 0.21 14.50 3.24
CA PRO A 61 1.42 13.72 3.51
C PRO A 61 1.11 12.31 4.03
N ILE A 62 0.05 12.14 4.82
CA ILE A 62 -0.37 10.82 5.29
C ILE A 62 -0.79 9.95 4.10
N LEU A 63 -1.59 10.50 3.19
CA LEU A 63 -2.10 9.78 2.03
C LEU A 63 -1.04 9.52 0.96
N ARG A 64 -0.13 10.48 0.75
CA ARG A 64 0.92 10.43 -0.27
C ARG A 64 2.14 9.63 0.17
N ASP A 65 2.50 9.70 1.46
CA ASP A 65 3.78 9.16 1.92
C ASP A 65 3.57 8.00 2.89
N THR A 66 2.78 8.19 3.94
CA THR A 66 2.64 7.19 5.01
C THR A 66 1.87 5.96 4.55
N LEU A 67 0.73 6.16 3.88
CA LEU A 67 -0.11 5.06 3.42
C LEU A 67 0.63 4.16 2.39
N PRO A 68 1.31 4.69 1.36
CA PRO A 68 2.13 3.86 0.47
C PRO A 68 3.22 3.07 1.20
N GLN A 69 3.98 3.71 2.09
CA GLN A 69 5.03 3.04 2.87
C GLN A 69 4.49 1.85 3.68
N VAL A 70 3.33 2.03 4.32
CA VAL A 70 2.70 0.96 5.12
C VAL A 70 2.24 -0.19 4.21
N VAL A 71 1.59 0.13 3.09
CA VAL A 71 1.07 -0.90 2.17
C VAL A 71 2.20 -1.66 1.48
N GLU A 72 3.24 -0.97 1.00
CA GLU A 72 4.46 -1.58 0.44
C GLU A 72 5.16 -2.47 1.47
N GLY A 73 5.23 -2.03 2.74
CA GLY A 73 5.78 -2.83 3.83
C GLY A 73 5.02 -4.14 4.07
N ILE A 74 3.69 -4.10 4.05
CA ILE A 74 2.85 -5.30 4.20
C ILE A 74 2.99 -6.20 2.97
N SER A 75 2.98 -5.63 1.76
CA SER A 75 3.19 -6.36 0.51
C SER A 75 4.53 -7.11 0.53
N GLY A 76 5.62 -6.46 0.91
CA GLY A 76 6.93 -7.10 1.04
C GLY A 76 6.97 -8.20 2.11
N GLN A 77 6.20 -8.08 3.20
CA GLN A 77 6.07 -9.16 4.19
C GLN A 77 5.31 -10.37 3.64
N LEU A 78 4.30 -10.16 2.81
CA LEU A 78 3.56 -11.25 2.15
C LEU A 78 4.45 -11.99 1.17
N ASP A 79 5.21 -11.28 0.35
CA ASP A 79 6.15 -11.89 -0.61
C ASP A 79 7.27 -12.65 0.12
N GLY A 80 7.84 -12.06 1.18
CA GLY A 80 8.86 -12.74 1.98
C GLY A 80 8.33 -14.00 2.70
N ALA A 81 7.06 -14.01 3.10
CA ALA A 81 6.42 -15.21 3.64
C ALA A 81 6.20 -16.28 2.55
N ALA A 82 5.83 -15.89 1.33
CA ALA A 82 5.69 -16.80 0.19
C ALA A 82 7.04 -17.48 -0.13
N ASP A 83 8.10 -16.68 -0.25
CA ASP A 83 9.46 -17.17 -0.52
C ASP A 83 9.93 -18.16 0.54
N ALA A 84 9.65 -17.89 1.83
CA ALA A 84 10.03 -18.77 2.93
C ALA A 84 9.31 -20.11 2.90
N ILE A 85 8.04 -20.13 2.49
CA ILE A 85 7.26 -21.37 2.35
C ILE A 85 7.75 -22.18 1.15
N GLU A 86 7.96 -21.53 -0.01
CA GLU A 86 8.50 -22.18 -1.21
C GLU A 86 9.86 -22.83 -0.93
N GLN A 87 10.76 -22.10 -0.28
CA GLN A 87 12.08 -22.61 0.08
C GLN A 87 11.98 -23.82 1.03
N ALA A 88 11.09 -23.77 2.03
CA ALA A 88 10.88 -24.89 2.93
C ALA A 88 10.39 -26.14 2.19
N ASP A 89 9.45 -25.98 1.26
CA ASP A 89 8.91 -27.08 0.45
C ASP A 89 9.97 -27.68 -0.49
N GLU A 90 10.82 -26.86 -1.11
CA GLU A 90 11.93 -27.32 -1.94
C GLU A 90 12.96 -28.14 -1.16
N GLU A 91 13.33 -27.69 0.04
CA GLU A 91 14.29 -28.41 0.90
C GLU A 91 13.73 -29.75 1.36
N VAL A 92 12.45 -29.82 1.71
CA VAL A 92 11.77 -31.07 2.01
C VAL A 92 11.77 -32.00 0.79
N ALA A 93 11.46 -31.48 -0.40
CA ALA A 93 11.46 -32.27 -1.64
C ALA A 93 12.85 -32.82 -2.00
N LYS A 94 13.93 -32.07 -1.74
CA LYS A 94 15.31 -32.55 -1.90
C LYS A 94 15.63 -33.68 -0.94
N ALA A 95 15.22 -33.57 0.33
CA ALA A 95 15.46 -34.58 1.35
C ALA A 95 14.80 -35.95 1.04
N PHE A 96 13.67 -35.95 0.31
CA PHE A 96 13.02 -37.20 -0.13
C PHE A 96 13.61 -37.80 -1.42
N LYS A 97 14.41 -37.04 -2.17
CA LYS A 97 15.05 -37.48 -3.43
C LYS A 97 16.48 -37.99 -3.24
N GLY A 98 17.10 -37.74 -2.08
CA GLY A 98 18.41 -38.27 -1.67
C GLY A 98 18.28 -39.52 -0.81
#